data_AF-A0AAJ7UBY1-F1
#
_entry.id   AF-A0AAJ7UBY1-F1
#
_cell.length_a   1.000
_cell.length_b   1.000
_cell.length_c   1.000
_cell.angle_alpha   90.00
_cell.angle_beta   90.00
_cell.angle_gamma   90.00
#
_symmetry.space_group_name_H-M   'P 1'
#
loop_
_entity.id
_entity.type
_entity.pdbx_description
1 polymer ?
#
loop_
_entity_poly.entity_id
_entity_poly.type
_entity_poly.pdbx_seq_one_letter_code
_entity_poly.pdbx_strand_id
1 'polypeptide(L)'
;MDGGGIRGLVLARILDFLWRKNNRRSLAELFDWVAGTSTGGILAIAIVLGFQPPQIIGTYLQLKDKVFRGAKPHSTIKLKEAMKSVFKNVNLGSTTHPRYQHLN
;
A
#
# COMPACT_ATOMS: atom_id res chain seq x y z
N MET A 1 -7.93 -6.29 -3.37
CA MET A 1 -6.58 -6.27 -3.98
C MET A 1 -5.83 -7.54 -3.60
N ASP A 2 -5.36 -8.28 -4.60
CA ASP A 2 -4.81 -9.61 -4.36
C ASP A 2 -3.34 -9.61 -3.93
N GLY A 3 -2.90 -10.75 -3.40
CA GLY A 3 -1.50 -11.01 -3.12
C GLY A 3 -0.68 -11.25 -4.38
N GLY A 4 0.64 -11.06 -4.30
CA GLY A 4 1.50 -11.29 -5.47
C GLY A 4 2.99 -11.10 -5.27
N GLY A 5 3.46 -10.89 -4.03
CA GLY A 5 4.85 -10.52 -3.75
C GLY A 5 5.21 -9.20 -4.43
N ILE A 6 6.34 -9.19 -5.15
CA ILE A 6 6.82 -8.01 -5.88
C ILE A 6 5.89 -7.56 -7.01
N ARG A 7 5.00 -8.45 -7.51
CA ARG A 7 4.01 -8.09 -8.55
C ARG A 7 3.00 -7.05 -8.07
N GLY A 8 2.96 -6.73 -6.77
CA GLY A 8 2.25 -5.56 -6.25
C GLY A 8 2.63 -4.25 -6.93
N LEU A 9 3.82 -4.15 -7.53
CA LEU A 9 4.22 -3.00 -8.33
C LEU A 9 3.27 -2.75 -9.52
N VAL A 10 2.68 -3.80 -10.11
CA VAL A 10 1.68 -3.67 -11.17
C VAL A 10 0.42 -3.01 -10.62
N LEU A 11 -0.09 -3.47 -9.48
CA LEU A 11 -1.23 -2.85 -8.80
C LEU A 11 -0.93 -1.40 -8.42
N ALA A 12 0.26 -1.09 -7.92
CA ALA A 12 0.69 0.27 -7.61
C ALA A 12 0.68 1.19 -8.84
N ARG A 13 1.03 0.67 -10.03
CA ARG A 13 0.97 1.42 -11.30
C ARG A 13 -0.46 1.66 -11.77
N ILE A 14 -1.35 0.68 -11.59
CA ILE A 14 -2.78 0.87 -11.87
C ILE A 14 -3.36 1.96 -10.97
N LEU A 15 -3.02 1.94 -9.68
CA LEU A 15 -3.43 2.99 -8.73
C LEU A 15 -2.86 4.37 -9.10
N ASP A 16 -1.61 4.46 -9.57
CA ASP A 16 -1.03 5.72 -10.08
C ASP A 16 -1.78 6.25 -11.30
N PHE A 17 -2.16 5.36 -12.22
CA PHE A 17 -2.99 5.74 -13.36
C PHE A 17 -4.35 6.28 -12.92
N LEU A 18 -5.07 5.58 -12.04
CA LEU A 18 -6.37 6.02 -11.52
C LEU A 18 -6.27 7.35 -10.78
N TRP A 19 -5.24 7.50 -9.93
CA TRP A 19 -4.96 8.74 -9.22
C TRP A 19 -4.77 9.92 -10.18
N ARG A 20 -3.96 9.75 -11.22
CA ARG A 20 -3.73 10.80 -12.25
C ARG A 20 -5.00 11.13 -13.02
N LYS A 21 -5.83 10.13 -13.34
CA LYS A 21 -7.10 10.34 -14.05
C LYS A 21 -8.15 11.05 -13.20
N ASN A 22 -8.07 10.95 -11.87
CA ASN A 22 -8.99 11.60 -10.94
C ASN A 22 -8.39 12.89 -10.32
N ASN A 23 -7.70 13.69 -11.13
CA ASN A 23 -7.11 14.97 -10.71
C ASN A 23 -6.21 14.87 -9.47
N ARG A 24 -5.58 13.72 -9.25
CA ARG A 24 -4.72 13.45 -8.09
C ARG A 24 -5.43 13.55 -6.74
N ARG A 25 -6.76 13.38 -6.71
CA ARG A 25 -7.53 13.21 -5.46
C ARG A 25 -7.00 12.00 -4.66
N SER A 26 -7.01 12.06 -3.33
CA SER A 26 -6.56 10.96 -2.48
C SER A 26 -7.23 9.65 -2.88
N LEU A 27 -6.45 8.56 -3.03
CA LEU A 27 -7.01 7.23 -3.33
C LEU A 27 -8.03 6.80 -2.27
N ALA A 28 -7.85 7.22 -1.01
CA ALA A 28 -8.75 6.90 0.09
C ALA A 28 -10.12 7.59 -0.03
N GLU A 29 -10.23 8.63 -0.85
CA GLU A 29 -11.49 9.34 -1.15
C GLU A 29 -12.18 8.79 -2.41
N LEU A 30 -11.52 7.88 -3.14
CA LEU A 30 -12.08 7.25 -4.34
C LEU A 30 -12.82 5.93 -4.04
N PHE A 31 -12.63 5.37 -2.85
CA PHE A 31 -13.17 4.06 -2.48
C PHE A 31 -13.77 4.10 -1.07
N ASP A 32 -15.04 3.69 -0.97
CA ASP A 32 -15.71 3.50 0.33
C ASP A 32 -15.17 2.28 1.09
N TRP A 33 -14.62 1.30 0.37
CA TRP A 33 -14.07 0.08 0.94
C TRP A 33 -12.74 -0.27 0.28
N VAL A 34 -11.73 -0.56 1.10
CA VAL A 34 -10.42 -1.00 0.65
C VAL A 34 -10.08 -2.32 1.32
N ALA A 35 -9.98 -3.38 0.54
CA ALA A 35 -9.62 -4.71 1.01
C ALA A 35 -8.39 -5.23 0.27
N GLY A 36 -7.52 -5.96 0.96
CA GLY A 36 -6.43 -6.66 0.30
C GLY A 36 -5.70 -7.70 1.15
N THR A 37 -5.06 -8.64 0.47
CA THR A 37 -4.37 -9.79 1.08
C THR A 37 -2.89 -9.76 0.73
N SER A 38 -2.02 -10.06 1.71
CA SER A 38 -0.55 -10.04 1.52
C SER A 38 -0.07 -8.69 0.95
N THR A 39 0.58 -8.68 -0.20
CA THR A 39 0.91 -7.48 -0.99
C THR A 39 -0.26 -6.51 -1.13
N GLY A 40 -1.47 -7.02 -1.42
CA GLY A 40 -2.67 -6.19 -1.48
C GLY A 40 -3.04 -5.58 -0.13
N GLY A 41 -2.72 -6.23 0.98
CA GLY A 41 -2.91 -5.69 2.33
C GLY A 41 -1.95 -4.53 2.63
N ILE A 42 -0.70 -4.63 2.19
CA ILE A 42 0.28 -3.52 2.28
C ILE A 42 -0.22 -2.30 1.49
N LEU A 43 -0.74 -2.52 0.27
CA LEU A 43 -1.35 -1.46 -0.53
C LEU A 43 -2.59 -0.88 0.13
N ALA A 44 -3.46 -1.72 0.70
CA ALA A 44 -4.67 -1.28 1.37
C ALA A 44 -4.33 -0.35 2.55
N ILE A 45 -3.37 -0.74 3.38
CA ILE A 45 -2.87 0.06 4.50
C ILE A 45 -2.29 1.39 4.00
N ALA A 46 -1.47 1.36 2.94
CA ALA A 46 -0.91 2.59 2.38
C ALA A 46 -2.00 3.56 1.90
N ILE A 47 -3.05 3.06 1.23
CA ILE A 47 -4.18 3.87 0.77
C ILE A 47 -4.90 4.53 1.96
N VAL A 48 -5.30 3.77 2.98
CA VAL A 48 -6.08 4.31 4.12
C VAL A 48 -5.28 5.28 5.00
N LEU A 49 -3.94 5.20 4.94
CA LEU A 49 -3.02 6.16 5.55
C LEU A 49 -2.73 7.38 4.66
N GLY A 50 -3.33 7.47 3.47
CA GLY A 50 -3.21 8.62 2.58
C GLY A 50 -1.92 8.66 1.76
N PHE A 51 -1.22 7.53 1.59
CA PHE A 51 -0.03 7.49 0.74
C PHE A 51 -0.41 7.75 -0.72
N GLN A 52 0.36 8.62 -1.37
CA GLN A 52 0.23 8.85 -2.80
C GLN A 52 0.87 7.70 -3.59
N PRO A 53 0.35 7.37 -4.78
CA PRO A 53 0.89 6.27 -5.60
C PRO A 53 2.40 6.33 -5.86
N PRO A 54 3.03 7.50 -6.10
CA PRO A 54 4.49 7.56 -6.24
C PRO A 54 5.25 7.08 -5.00
N GLN A 55 4.74 7.36 -3.80
CA GLN A 55 5.32 6.87 -2.54
C GLN A 55 5.19 5.35 -2.44
N ILE A 56 4.02 4.82 -2.80
CA ILE A 56 3.76 3.37 -2.83
C ILE A 56 4.71 2.66 -3.80
N ILE A 57 4.86 3.19 -5.02
CA ILE A 57 5.79 2.67 -6.03
C ILE A 57 7.22 2.68 -5.49
N GLY A 58 7.65 3.80 -4.89
CA GLY A 58 8.97 3.93 -4.27
C GLY A 58 9.22 2.87 -3.19
N THR A 59 8.24 2.62 -2.33
CA THR A 59 8.30 1.55 -1.33
C THR A 59 8.51 0.17 -1.98
N TYR A 60 7.77 -0.17 -3.04
CA TYR A 60 7.94 -1.46 -3.71
C TYR A 60 9.29 -1.62 -4.39
N LEU A 61 9.84 -0.54 -4.96
CA LEU A 61 11.20 -0.56 -5.52
C LEU A 61 12.24 -0.80 -4.42
N GLN A 62 12.11 -0.15 -3.27
CA GLN A 62 13.00 -0.41 -2.12
C GLN A 62 12.87 -1.84 -1.60
N LEU A 63 11.65 -2.39 -1.53
CA LEU A 63 11.40 -3.78 -1.13
C LEU A 63 12.02 -4.78 -2.13
N LYS A 64 11.97 -4.48 -3.44
CA LYS A 64 12.65 -5.28 -4.47
C LYS A 64 14.11 -5.47 -4.12
N ASP A 65 14.78 -4.37 -3.78
CA ASP A 65 16.22 -4.35 -3.55
C ASP A 65 16.62 -4.83 -2.16
N LYS A 66 15.79 -4.63 -1.13
CA LYS A 66 16.14 -5.00 0.25
C LYS A 66 15.62 -6.38 0.66
N VAL A 67 14.46 -6.79 0.16
CA VAL A 67 13.73 -7.97 0.64
C VAL A 67 13.69 -9.08 -0.43
N PHE A 68 13.37 -8.73 -1.67
CA PHE A 68 13.14 -9.71 -2.74
C PHE A 68 14.39 -9.98 -3.59
N ARG A 69 15.58 -10.04 -2.96
CA ARG A 69 16.82 -10.47 -3.61
C ARG A 69 17.11 -11.95 -3.31
N GLY A 70 17.56 -12.67 -4.34
CA GLY A 70 17.95 -14.08 -4.24
C GLY A 70 16.79 -15.07 -4.27
N ALA A 71 17.11 -16.35 -4.04
CA ALA A 71 16.13 -17.43 -3.99
C ALA A 71 15.24 -17.33 -2.74
N LYS A 72 14.05 -17.92 -2.82
CA LYS A 72 13.14 -18.04 -1.68
C LYS A 72 13.68 -19.08 -0.67
N PRO A 73 13.36 -18.97 0.63
CA PRO A 73 12.48 -17.98 1.25
C PRO A 73 13.18 -16.63 1.53
N HIS A 74 12.43 -15.54 1.43
CA HIS A 74 12.96 -14.20 1.74
C HIS A 74 12.98 -13.93 3.24
N SER A 75 13.93 -13.09 3.69
CA SER A 75 14.07 -12.74 5.10
C SER A 75 12.86 -11.96 5.64
N THR A 76 12.19 -12.53 6.64
CA THR A 76 11.10 -11.88 7.37
C THR A 76 11.57 -10.70 8.20
N ILE A 77 12.82 -10.72 8.67
CA ILE A 77 13.45 -9.61 9.41
C ILE A 77 13.58 -8.39 8.50
N LYS A 78 14.14 -8.54 7.30
CA LYS A 78 14.27 -7.45 6.32
C LYS A 78 12.91 -6.89 5.90
N LEU A 79 11.90 -7.76 5.75
CA LEU A 79 10.54 -7.32 5.47
C LEU A 79 9.96 -6.51 6.63
N LYS A 80 10.09 -7.00 7.87
CA LYS A 80 9.62 -6.29 9.07
C LYS A 80 10.27 -4.92 9.23
N GLU A 81 11.58 -4.82 9.03
CA GLU A 81 12.33 -3.56 9.08
C GLU A 81 11.87 -2.60 7.99
N ALA A 82 11.67 -3.09 6.77
CA ALA A 82 11.15 -2.27 5.68
C ALA A 82 9.72 -1.76 5.98
N MET A 83 8.83 -2.60 6.51
CA MET A 83 7.48 -2.17 6.91
C MET A 83 7.53 -1.10 8.01
N LYS A 84 8.37 -1.28 9.04
CA LYS A 84 8.57 -0.27 10.09
C LYS A 84 9.10 1.05 9.53
N SER A 85 10.03 1.00 8.58
CA SER A 85 10.57 2.21 7.95
C SER A 85 9.52 2.97 7.12
N VAL A 86 8.59 2.25 6.49
CA VAL A 86 7.56 2.85 5.60
C VAL A 86 6.43 3.43 6.43
N PHE A 87 5.86 2.63 7.34
CA PHE A 87 4.64 2.99 8.06
C PHE A 87 4.91 3.64 9.43
N LYS A 88 6.14 3.60 9.94
CA LYS A 88 6.53 4.19 11.23
C LYS A 88 5.63 3.70 12.38
N ASN A 89 5.19 4.61 13.26
CA ASN A 89 4.33 4.33 14.40
C ASN A 89 2.87 4.69 14.09
N VAL A 90 2.27 3.97 13.16
CA VAL A 90 0.83 4.05 12.89
C VAL A 90 0.12 2.86 13.51
N ASN A 91 -1.06 3.10 14.09
CA ASN A 91 -1.96 2.03 14.52
C ASN A 91 -3.15 1.93 13.54
N LEU A 92 -3.92 0.85 13.63
CA LEU A 92 -5.06 0.65 12.74
C LEU A 92 -6.15 1.73 12.92
N GLY A 93 -6.23 2.37 14.09
CA GLY A 93 -7.12 3.52 14.35
C GLY A 93 -6.62 4.86 13.79
N SER A 94 -5.39 4.92 13.27
CA SER A 94 -4.79 6.12 12.68
C SER A 94 -5.24 6.34 11.22
N THR A 95 -6.14 5.50 10.71
CA THR A 95 -6.68 5.58 9.36
C THR A 95 -7.49 6.86 9.19
N THR A 96 -7.30 7.54 8.06
CA THR A 96 -8.01 8.80 7.78
C THR A 96 -9.36 8.58 7.11
N HIS A 97 -9.48 7.50 6.33
CA HIS A 97 -10.62 7.09 5.50
C HIS A 97 -10.51 5.57 5.21
N PRO A 98 -11.60 4.88 4.84
CA PRO A 98 -12.99 5.34 4.76
C PRO A 98 -13.64 5.34 6.14
N ARG A 99 -14.27 6.46 6.50
CA ARG A 99 -15.12 6.54 7.69
C ARG A 99 -16.50 6.07 7.27
N TYR A 100 -17.02 5.04 7.94
CA TYR A 100 -18.45 4.72 7.87
C TYR A 100 -19.21 5.91 8.48
N GLN A 101 -19.59 6.87 7.65
CA GLN A 101 -20.53 7.90 8.06
C GLN A 101 -21.91 7.25 7.98
N HIS A 102 -22.60 7.15 9.11
CA HIS A 102 -24.00 6.74 9.13
C HIS A 102 -24.75 7.58 8.09
N LEU A 103 -25.31 6.92 7.08
CA LEU A 103 -26.39 7.49 6.29
C LEU A 103 -27.57 7.62 7.25
N ASN A 104 -27.87 8.87 7.64
CA ASN A 104 -29.16 9.23 8.24
C ASN A 104 -30.24 9.19 7.18
#